data_AF-A0A1H8FPS0-F1
#
_entry.id   AF-A0A1H8FPS0-F1
#
_cell.length_a   1.000
_cell.length_b   1.000
_cell.length_c   1.000
_cell.angle_alpha   90.00
_cell.angle_beta   90.00
_cell.angle_gamma   90.00
#
_symmetry.space_group_name_H-M   'P 1'
#
loop_
_entity.id
_entity.type
_entity.pdbx_description
1 polymer ?
#
loop_
_entity_poly.entity_id
_entity_poly.type
_entity_poly.pdbx_seq_one_letter_code
_entity_poly.pdbx_strand_id
1 'polypeptide(L)'
;MANIMSLKSLRNKTSRNGFDLSSKRNFTAKAGELLPILCKEVLPGDKFEIDLKTFTRTQPLNTAAFARMREYYDFYFVPYELLWNKAGTVLTQMYDNPQHALSIAGNGSYALNGEMPYVTCSSIASYLNKVAVDSTDAHRLNFFGYNRARCSAKLLEYLGYGNFYTYAESKANTFSSKPLFSNLQMNVFGLLGYQKIYADHFRDSQWEKINPSCFNVDYMNGTTSMEIASSSLTSANFYQYYNMFDLRYCNWQKDLFHGVVPRQQYGDSASVVAPLSGIIVSSAMGQTPNATPAANTAFTSVGVTINVNSAAPNATAGTSFSILALRQAEFLQKWKEITQSGNKDYKEQVEKHWNVSGSDAASELSTYLGGITSSIDINEVVNQNITSDNSADIAGKGVGVSNGRISFDAGARYGLIYCIYHCLPLLDYTSDLINSSFTKINATDYAIPEFDRVGMESVPLVRMLNPLKSSFGSVPSTITVNTLLGYAPRYIDYKTDVDFSFGGFKDTLNSWVISYGNESIINQLNVSSNYQIDTSVPITFVTYKVNPNCLNPIFAVGASDQVSTDQFLCSTYFDIKVVRNLDTDGLPY
;
A
#
# COMPACT_ATOMS: atom_id res chain seq x y z
N MET A 1 45.15 -20.02 -29.91
CA MET A 1 44.78 -21.28 -29.22
C MET A 1 44.10 -20.92 -27.91
N ALA A 2 42.95 -21.53 -27.59
CA ALA A 2 42.36 -21.38 -26.27
C ALA A 2 43.31 -22.01 -25.24
N ASN A 3 43.64 -21.29 -24.16
CA ASN A 3 44.48 -21.82 -23.09
C ASN A 3 43.73 -22.99 -22.43
N ILE A 4 44.27 -24.21 -22.54
CA ILE A 4 43.61 -25.43 -22.04
C ILE A 4 43.47 -25.42 -20.51
N MET A 5 44.33 -24.68 -19.81
CA MET A 5 44.26 -24.48 -18.35
C MET A 5 43.10 -23.57 -17.93
N SER A 6 42.49 -22.83 -18.87
CA SER A 6 41.39 -21.91 -18.57
C SER A 6 40.04 -22.63 -18.45
N LEU A 7 39.90 -23.89 -18.89
CA LEU A 7 38.66 -24.70 -18.90
C LEU A 7 37.38 -23.97 -19.40
N LYS A 8 37.53 -22.85 -20.11
CA LYS A 8 36.44 -21.91 -20.47
C LYS A 8 35.36 -22.53 -21.36
N SER A 9 35.69 -23.62 -22.07
CA SER A 9 34.76 -24.36 -22.91
C SER A 9 33.92 -25.39 -22.15
N LEU A 10 34.31 -25.77 -20.93
CA LEU A 10 33.57 -26.71 -20.11
C LEU A 10 32.27 -26.04 -19.64
N ARG A 11 31.13 -26.51 -20.14
CA ARG A 11 29.79 -26.06 -19.74
C ARG A 11 28.82 -27.22 -19.83
N ASN A 12 27.76 -27.17 -19.03
CA ASN A 12 26.67 -28.13 -19.14
C ASN A 12 25.98 -28.01 -20.52
N LYS A 13 25.51 -29.12 -21.07
CA LYS A 13 24.68 -29.20 -22.27
C LYS A 13 23.27 -29.58 -21.83
N THR A 14 22.41 -28.59 -21.64
CA THR A 14 21.01 -28.80 -21.26
C THR A 14 20.14 -29.03 -22.49
N SER A 15 19.19 -29.98 -22.43
CA SER A 15 18.07 -30.04 -23.36
C SER A 15 17.11 -28.87 -23.12
N ARG A 16 16.37 -28.45 -24.15
CA ARG A 16 15.46 -27.30 -24.08
C ARG A 16 14.12 -27.66 -24.71
N ASN A 17 13.10 -27.79 -23.88
CA ASN A 17 11.81 -28.37 -24.24
C ASN A 17 10.64 -27.50 -23.76
N GLY A 18 9.46 -27.72 -24.35
CA GLY A 18 8.21 -27.07 -23.97
C GLY A 18 7.40 -27.90 -23.00
N PHE A 19 6.81 -27.26 -22.00
CA PHE A 19 5.96 -27.85 -20.97
C PHE A 19 4.63 -27.11 -20.87
N ASP A 20 3.57 -27.87 -20.57
CA ASP A 20 2.23 -27.33 -20.34
C ASP A 20 1.95 -27.26 -18.83
N LEU A 21 1.80 -26.04 -18.31
CA LEU A 21 1.49 -25.76 -16.91
C LEU A 21 0.06 -25.21 -16.74
N SER A 22 -0.78 -25.41 -17.74
CA SER A 22 -2.14 -24.87 -17.76
C SER A 22 -2.98 -25.39 -16.60
N SER A 23 -3.74 -24.50 -15.95
CA SER A 23 -4.60 -24.88 -14.82
C SER A 23 -5.80 -23.97 -14.66
N LYS A 24 -6.91 -24.55 -14.20
CA LYS A 24 -8.10 -23.81 -13.78
C LYS A 24 -8.03 -23.46 -12.30
N ARG A 25 -8.38 -22.23 -11.94
CA ARG A 25 -8.48 -21.72 -10.58
C ARG A 25 -9.85 -21.10 -10.37
N ASN A 26 -10.61 -21.66 -9.45
CA ASN A 26 -11.85 -21.06 -8.97
C ASN A 26 -11.55 -20.42 -7.62
N PHE A 27 -11.98 -19.18 -7.45
CA PHE A 27 -11.68 -18.42 -6.25
C PHE A 27 -12.77 -17.40 -5.97
N THR A 28 -12.75 -16.82 -4.77
CA THR A 28 -13.71 -15.83 -4.30
C THR A 28 -12.98 -14.59 -3.78
N ALA A 29 -13.56 -13.42 -3.97
CA ALA A 29 -12.86 -12.18 -3.62
C ALA A 29 -13.81 -11.13 -3.05
N LYS A 30 -13.23 -10.22 -2.27
CA LYS A 30 -13.89 -8.97 -1.88
C LYS A 30 -13.32 -7.81 -2.67
N ALA A 31 -14.09 -6.72 -2.76
CA ALA A 31 -13.58 -5.49 -3.35
C ALA A 31 -12.35 -4.99 -2.61
N GLY A 32 -11.34 -4.54 -3.33
CA GLY A 32 -10.12 -4.00 -2.75
C GLY A 32 -9.06 -5.02 -2.37
N GLU A 33 -9.38 -6.30 -2.14
CA GLU A 33 -8.39 -7.32 -1.75
C GLU A 33 -7.40 -7.61 -2.88
N LEU A 34 -6.11 -7.66 -2.56
CA LEU A 34 -5.06 -8.11 -3.47
C LEU A 34 -4.83 -9.60 -3.28
N LEU A 35 -5.29 -10.43 -4.22
CA LEU A 35 -5.26 -11.90 -4.09
C LEU A 35 -4.28 -12.52 -5.08
N PRO A 36 -3.26 -13.28 -4.63
CA PRO A 36 -2.35 -14.00 -5.53
C PRO A 36 -3.02 -15.28 -6.03
N ILE A 37 -3.62 -15.24 -7.22
CA ILE A 37 -4.38 -16.37 -7.79
C ILE A 37 -3.50 -17.35 -8.59
N LEU A 38 -2.30 -16.93 -8.96
CA LEU A 38 -1.26 -17.76 -9.56
C LEU A 38 0.09 -17.41 -8.93
N CYS A 39 0.83 -18.43 -8.51
CA CYS A 39 2.24 -18.32 -8.13
C CYS A 39 2.98 -19.50 -8.77
N LYS A 40 4.02 -19.22 -9.56
CA LYS A 40 4.82 -20.24 -10.27
C LYS A 40 6.30 -19.89 -10.22
N GLU A 41 7.12 -20.91 -9.97
CA GLU A 41 8.58 -20.77 -10.01
C GLU A 41 9.12 -20.65 -11.44
N VAL A 42 10.07 -19.73 -11.56
CA VAL A 42 10.79 -19.35 -12.77
C VAL A 42 12.25 -19.76 -12.64
N LEU A 43 12.74 -20.47 -13.64
CA LEU A 43 14.15 -20.82 -13.79
C LEU A 43 14.85 -19.89 -14.80
N PRO A 44 16.18 -19.74 -14.73
CA PRO A 44 16.94 -18.99 -15.72
C PRO A 44 16.76 -19.57 -17.13
N GLY A 45 16.46 -18.69 -18.09
CA GLY A 45 16.22 -19.02 -19.49
C GLY A 45 14.79 -19.45 -19.82
N ASP A 46 13.90 -19.49 -18.82
CA ASP A 46 12.49 -19.81 -19.04
C ASP A 46 11.80 -18.74 -19.89
N LYS A 47 11.01 -19.20 -20.85
CA LYS A 47 10.11 -18.35 -21.63
C LYS A 47 8.67 -18.79 -21.40
N PHE A 48 7.87 -17.90 -20.86
CA PHE A 48 6.47 -18.13 -20.55
C PHE A 48 5.57 -17.47 -21.58
N GLU A 49 4.54 -18.19 -21.95
CA GLU A 49 3.38 -17.69 -22.69
C GLU A 49 2.14 -18.04 -21.89
N ILE A 50 1.36 -17.03 -21.51
CA ILE A 50 0.20 -17.16 -20.65
C ILE A 50 -1.00 -16.56 -21.38
N ASP A 51 -2.01 -17.36 -21.68
CA ASP A 51 -3.34 -16.92 -22.15
C ASP A 51 -4.35 -17.14 -21.02
N LEU A 52 -4.87 -16.04 -20.47
CA LEU A 52 -5.83 -16.02 -19.38
C LEU A 52 -7.24 -15.89 -19.94
N LYS A 53 -8.14 -16.74 -19.46
CA LYS A 53 -9.57 -16.69 -19.74
C LYS A 53 -10.31 -16.64 -18.42
N THR A 54 -11.05 -15.57 -18.16
CA THR A 54 -11.75 -15.39 -16.89
C THR A 54 -13.24 -15.16 -17.07
N PHE A 55 -13.99 -15.66 -16.10
CA PHE A 55 -15.42 -15.50 -15.99
C PHE A 55 -15.76 -15.25 -14.52
N THR A 56 -16.33 -14.09 -14.24
CA THR A 56 -16.70 -13.67 -12.88
C THR A 56 -18.21 -13.50 -12.76
N ARG A 57 -18.74 -13.87 -11.60
CA ARG A 57 -20.11 -13.58 -11.16
C ARG A 57 -20.07 -12.88 -9.81
N THR A 58 -21.06 -12.06 -9.54
CA THR A 58 -21.26 -11.52 -8.19
C THR A 58 -22.16 -12.45 -7.37
N GLN A 59 -22.10 -12.35 -6.05
CA GLN A 59 -23.22 -12.75 -5.19
C GLN A 59 -24.50 -11.98 -5.58
N PRO A 60 -25.70 -12.47 -5.24
CA PRO A 60 -26.96 -11.78 -5.55
C PRO A 60 -26.97 -10.34 -5.02
N LEU A 61 -27.41 -9.41 -5.86
CA LEU A 61 -27.57 -8.00 -5.50
C LEU A 61 -29.02 -7.70 -5.12
N ASN A 62 -29.21 -6.74 -4.22
CA ASN A 62 -30.53 -6.28 -3.76
C ASN A 62 -31.32 -5.56 -4.87
N THR A 63 -30.62 -4.98 -5.85
CA THR A 63 -31.22 -4.29 -7.01
C THR A 63 -30.24 -4.29 -8.20
N ALA A 64 -30.70 -3.82 -9.36
CA ALA A 64 -29.85 -3.51 -10.51
C ALA A 64 -29.11 -2.18 -10.28
N ALA A 65 -28.12 -2.20 -9.38
CA ALA A 65 -27.39 -1.02 -8.96
C ALA A 65 -26.61 -0.35 -10.10
N PHE A 66 -26.47 0.98 -10.05
CA PHE A 66 -25.64 1.80 -10.95
C PHE A 66 -24.13 1.70 -10.64
N ALA A 67 -23.73 0.66 -9.92
CA ALA A 67 -22.38 0.47 -9.44
C ALA A 67 -21.42 0.10 -10.60
N ARG A 68 -20.32 0.83 -10.71
CA ARG A 68 -19.26 0.56 -11.69
C ARG A 68 -18.11 -0.14 -10.99
N MET A 69 -17.76 -1.35 -11.42
CA MET A 69 -16.65 -2.12 -10.85
C MET A 69 -15.73 -2.65 -11.96
N ARG A 70 -14.41 -2.59 -11.73
CA ARG A 70 -13.40 -3.12 -12.64
C ARG A 70 -12.57 -4.19 -11.96
N GLU A 71 -12.36 -5.29 -12.65
CA GLU A 71 -11.49 -6.38 -12.24
C GLU A 71 -10.17 -6.30 -12.99
N TYR A 72 -9.08 -6.58 -12.29
CA TYR A 72 -7.73 -6.56 -12.82
C TYR A 72 -7.03 -7.88 -12.51
N TYR A 73 -6.36 -8.42 -13.52
CA TYR A 73 -5.52 -9.60 -13.45
C TYR A 73 -4.12 -9.19 -13.90
N ASP A 74 -3.29 -8.79 -12.94
CA ASP A 74 -1.98 -8.22 -13.19
C ASP A 74 -0.87 -9.23 -12.94
N PHE A 75 0.08 -9.32 -13.87
CA PHE A 75 1.18 -10.27 -13.80
C PHE A 75 2.49 -9.57 -13.42
N TYR A 76 3.21 -10.19 -12.49
CA TYR A 76 4.46 -9.66 -11.96
C TYR A 76 5.51 -10.75 -11.92
N PHE A 77 6.77 -10.36 -12.13
CA PHE A 77 7.93 -11.20 -11.90
C PHE A 77 8.75 -10.64 -10.74
N VAL A 78 9.01 -11.50 -9.75
CA VAL A 78 9.79 -11.18 -8.56
C VAL A 78 11.05 -12.06 -8.53
N PRO A 79 12.23 -11.49 -8.84
CA PRO A 79 13.50 -12.18 -8.65
C PRO A 79 13.76 -12.53 -7.19
N TYR A 80 14.35 -13.70 -6.92
CA TYR A 80 14.70 -14.08 -5.54
C TYR A 80 15.75 -13.17 -4.89
N GLU A 81 16.62 -12.55 -5.70
CA GLU A 81 17.62 -11.57 -5.24
C GLU A 81 17.01 -10.33 -4.56
N LEU A 82 15.77 -9.96 -4.90
CA LEU A 82 15.06 -8.85 -4.24
C LEU A 82 14.49 -9.25 -2.87
N LEU A 83 14.28 -10.54 -2.63
CA LEU A 83 13.71 -11.07 -1.39
C LEU A 83 14.79 -11.50 -0.41
N TRP A 84 15.94 -11.93 -0.94
CA TRP A 84 17.10 -12.30 -0.15
C TRP A 84 18.39 -12.16 -0.97
N ASN A 85 19.27 -11.27 -0.54
CA ASN A 85 20.52 -10.92 -1.22
C ASN A 85 21.48 -12.10 -1.41
N LYS A 86 21.39 -13.14 -0.57
CA LYS A 86 22.22 -14.35 -0.64
C LYS A 86 21.60 -15.46 -1.50
N ALA A 87 20.39 -15.27 -2.05
CA ALA A 87 19.70 -16.29 -2.82
C ALA A 87 20.55 -16.78 -4.02
N GLY A 88 21.21 -15.87 -4.74
CA GLY A 88 22.08 -16.23 -5.86
C GLY A 88 23.26 -17.12 -5.45
N THR A 89 23.91 -16.81 -4.32
CA THR A 89 25.03 -17.61 -3.80
C THR A 89 24.58 -19.00 -3.36
N VAL A 90 23.39 -19.13 -2.77
CA VAL A 90 22.82 -20.43 -2.38
C VAL A 90 22.41 -21.27 -3.59
N LEU A 91 21.72 -20.67 -4.57
CA LEU A 91 21.28 -21.40 -5.78
C LEU A 91 22.46 -21.89 -6.63
N THR A 92 23.55 -21.13 -6.66
CA THR A 92 24.78 -21.49 -7.40
C THR A 92 25.75 -22.34 -6.58
N GLN A 93 25.49 -22.52 -5.28
CA GLN A 93 26.34 -23.24 -4.33
C GLN A 93 27.77 -22.68 -4.20
N MET A 94 27.99 -21.40 -4.52
CA MET A 94 29.31 -20.73 -4.48
C MET A 94 29.61 -20.14 -3.10
N TYR A 95 29.65 -20.99 -2.07
CA TYR A 95 29.82 -20.58 -0.66
C TYR A 95 31.19 -19.97 -0.32
N ASP A 96 32.19 -20.27 -1.14
CA ASP A 96 33.56 -19.78 -1.00
C ASP A 96 33.73 -18.33 -1.49
N ASN A 97 32.78 -17.79 -2.25
CA ASN A 97 32.85 -16.45 -2.85
C ASN A 97 31.63 -15.57 -2.49
N PRO A 98 31.47 -15.18 -1.21
CA PRO A 98 30.39 -14.29 -0.80
C PRO A 98 30.51 -12.91 -1.45
N GLN A 99 29.41 -12.42 -2.04
CA GLN A 99 29.35 -11.09 -2.67
C GLN A 99 28.91 -9.96 -1.71
N HIS A 100 28.40 -10.33 -0.53
CA HIS A 100 27.85 -9.38 0.45
C HIS A 100 28.45 -9.60 1.84
N ALA A 101 28.73 -8.52 2.55
CA ALA A 101 29.21 -8.57 3.93
C ALA A 101 28.09 -9.05 4.88
N LEU A 102 28.41 -9.98 5.78
CA LEU A 102 27.43 -10.55 6.74
C LEU A 102 27.34 -9.76 8.04
N SER A 103 28.42 -9.08 8.43
CA SER A 103 28.47 -8.25 9.63
C SER A 103 29.61 -7.25 9.51
N ILE A 104 29.62 -6.25 10.39
CA ILE A 104 30.74 -5.32 10.53
C ILE A 104 32.04 -6.02 10.99
N ALA A 105 31.92 -7.16 11.66
CA ALA A 105 33.06 -7.97 12.07
C ALA A 105 33.48 -8.89 10.91
N GLY A 106 34.70 -8.70 10.40
CA GLY A 106 35.27 -9.51 9.31
C GLY A 106 35.62 -10.96 9.68
N ASN A 107 35.26 -11.43 10.88
CA ASN A 107 35.56 -12.78 11.39
C ASN A 107 34.30 -13.64 11.57
N GLY A 108 33.16 -13.23 11.01
CA GLY A 108 31.97 -14.08 11.00
C GLY A 108 32.16 -15.25 10.04
N SER A 109 32.24 -16.47 10.56
CA SER A 109 32.24 -17.69 9.74
C SER A 109 31.03 -17.70 8.81
N TYR A 110 31.28 -17.76 7.50
CA TYR A 110 30.25 -17.93 6.50
C TYR A 110 29.60 -19.30 6.68
N ALA A 111 28.29 -19.34 6.95
CA ALA A 111 27.56 -20.54 7.34
C ALA A 111 26.34 -20.81 6.45
N LEU A 112 26.36 -20.39 5.17
CA LEU A 112 25.34 -20.87 4.24
C LEU A 112 25.60 -22.35 3.94
N ASN A 113 24.62 -23.18 4.25
CA ASN A 113 24.65 -24.64 4.17
C ASN A 113 23.80 -25.19 3.00
N GLY A 114 23.35 -24.32 2.09
CA GLY A 114 22.47 -24.68 0.99
C GLY A 114 20.97 -24.63 1.31
N GLU A 115 20.60 -24.27 2.53
CA GLU A 115 19.20 -24.08 2.90
C GLU A 115 18.69 -22.69 2.51
N MET A 116 17.47 -22.66 1.98
CA MET A 116 16.73 -21.42 1.75
C MET A 116 15.93 -21.03 3.01
N PRO A 117 15.63 -19.74 3.19
CA PRO A 117 14.64 -19.27 4.16
C PRO A 117 13.36 -20.09 4.21
N TYR A 118 13.03 -20.67 5.37
CA TYR A 118 11.81 -21.46 5.53
C TYR A 118 11.09 -21.21 6.86
N VAL A 119 9.83 -21.64 6.92
CA VAL A 119 8.99 -21.66 8.12
C VAL A 119 8.32 -23.02 8.24
N THR A 120 8.10 -23.49 9.46
CA THR A 120 7.39 -24.76 9.73
C THR A 120 5.87 -24.55 9.83
N CYS A 121 5.07 -25.57 9.48
CA CYS A 121 3.61 -25.52 9.65
C CYS A 121 3.20 -25.14 11.08
N SER A 122 3.91 -25.69 12.07
CA SER A 122 3.67 -25.39 13.48
C SER A 122 3.91 -23.93 13.81
N SER A 123 4.96 -23.31 13.23
CA SER A 123 5.27 -21.89 13.43
C SER A 123 4.22 -20.98 12.81
N ILE A 124 3.72 -21.30 11.61
CA ILE A 124 2.57 -20.59 10.99
C ILE A 124 1.33 -20.72 11.88
N ALA A 125 1.03 -21.93 12.35
CA ALA A 125 -0.11 -22.17 13.24
C ALA A 125 0.01 -21.39 14.56
N SER A 126 1.21 -21.25 15.13
CA SER A 126 1.46 -20.44 16.33
C SER A 126 1.21 -18.95 16.08
N TYR A 127 1.61 -18.42 14.93
CA TYR A 127 1.29 -17.03 14.55
C TYR A 127 -0.22 -16.82 14.44
N LEU A 128 -0.93 -17.68 13.70
CA LEU A 128 -2.38 -17.56 13.53
C LEU A 128 -3.13 -17.65 14.85
N ASN A 129 -2.72 -18.55 15.76
CA ASN A 129 -3.28 -18.65 17.10
C ASN A 129 -3.12 -17.36 17.92
N LYS A 130 -2.01 -16.63 17.74
CA LYS A 130 -1.74 -15.39 18.46
C LYS A 130 -2.72 -14.27 18.09
N VAL A 131 -3.13 -14.22 16.82
CA VAL A 131 -4.07 -13.24 16.26
C VAL A 131 -5.47 -13.82 15.95
N ALA A 132 -5.79 -15.00 16.52
CA ALA A 132 -7.05 -15.69 16.31
C ALA A 132 -8.27 -14.87 16.75
N VAL A 133 -9.46 -15.30 16.33
CA VAL A 133 -10.73 -14.57 16.55
C VAL A 133 -11.03 -14.35 18.03
N ASP A 134 -10.77 -15.35 18.88
CA ASP A 134 -10.96 -15.35 20.34
C ASP A 134 -9.72 -14.86 21.14
N SER A 135 -8.72 -14.32 20.44
CA SER A 135 -7.58 -13.65 21.05
C SER A 135 -8.04 -12.35 21.72
N THR A 136 -7.47 -12.02 22.87
CA THR A 136 -7.72 -10.76 23.58
C THR A 136 -6.79 -9.64 23.13
N ASP A 137 -5.91 -9.92 22.16
CA ASP A 137 -4.94 -8.94 21.68
C ASP A 137 -5.62 -7.86 20.82
N ALA A 138 -5.30 -6.60 21.07
CA ALA A 138 -5.82 -5.46 20.32
C ALA A 138 -5.42 -5.50 18.83
N HIS A 139 -4.34 -6.20 18.49
CA HIS A 139 -3.76 -6.24 17.14
C HIS A 139 -4.27 -7.41 16.28
N ARG A 140 -5.30 -8.13 16.75
CA ARG A 140 -5.93 -9.22 16.00
C ARG A 140 -6.76 -8.75 14.81
N LEU A 141 -7.18 -7.49 14.81
CA LEU A 141 -7.97 -6.88 13.74
C LEU A 141 -7.06 -6.06 12.83
N ASN A 142 -7.41 -6.00 11.55
CA ASN A 142 -6.81 -5.08 10.60
C ASN A 142 -7.47 -3.69 10.72
N PHE A 143 -7.01 -2.75 9.92
CA PHE A 143 -7.47 -1.36 9.92
C PHE A 143 -8.91 -1.17 9.43
N PHE A 144 -9.53 -2.20 8.82
CA PHE A 144 -10.95 -2.25 8.48
C PHE A 144 -11.79 -3.01 9.52
N GLY A 145 -11.18 -3.50 10.60
CA GLY A 145 -11.84 -4.27 11.65
C GLY A 145 -12.01 -5.77 11.32
N TYR A 146 -11.42 -6.28 10.24
CA TYR A 146 -11.43 -7.72 9.92
C TYR A 146 -10.33 -8.47 10.67
N ASN A 147 -10.60 -9.73 11.05
CA ASN A 147 -9.61 -10.54 11.76
C ASN A 147 -8.43 -10.92 10.86
N ARG A 148 -7.21 -10.57 11.30
CA ARG A 148 -5.98 -10.81 10.56
C ARG A 148 -5.64 -12.29 10.40
N ALA A 149 -5.99 -13.15 11.36
CA ALA A 149 -5.74 -14.59 11.23
C ALA A 149 -6.54 -15.19 10.08
N ARG A 150 -7.82 -14.82 9.92
CA ARG A 150 -8.64 -15.28 8.79
C ARG A 150 -8.14 -14.72 7.46
N CYS A 151 -7.79 -13.43 7.41
CA CYS A 151 -7.18 -12.83 6.23
C CYS A 151 -5.84 -13.50 5.85
N SER A 152 -5.01 -13.82 6.84
CA SER A 152 -3.73 -14.52 6.66
C SER A 152 -3.93 -15.95 6.17
N ALA A 153 -4.91 -16.67 6.74
CA ALA A 153 -5.27 -18.02 6.29
C ALA A 153 -5.75 -18.02 4.84
N LYS A 154 -6.54 -17.01 4.44
CA LYS A 154 -6.94 -16.79 3.05
C LYS A 154 -5.73 -16.57 2.14
N LEU A 155 -4.80 -15.70 2.52
CA LEU A 155 -3.58 -15.45 1.73
C LEU A 155 -2.74 -16.74 1.56
N LEU A 156 -2.55 -17.50 2.63
CA LEU A 156 -1.79 -18.76 2.63
C LEU A 156 -2.42 -19.80 1.69
N GLU A 157 -3.74 -19.93 1.71
CA GLU A 157 -4.46 -20.83 0.81
C GLU A 157 -4.26 -20.44 -0.67
N TYR A 158 -4.37 -19.16 -0.99
CA TYR A 158 -4.26 -18.64 -2.36
C TYR A 158 -2.84 -18.79 -2.93
N LEU A 159 -1.83 -18.61 -2.08
CA LEU A 159 -0.42 -18.88 -2.43
C LEU A 159 -0.08 -20.38 -2.51
N GLY A 160 -0.95 -21.27 -2.02
CA GLY A 160 -0.75 -22.72 -2.06
C GLY A 160 0.01 -23.31 -0.87
N TYR A 161 0.11 -22.60 0.27
CA TYR A 161 0.70 -23.14 1.51
C TYR A 161 -0.21 -24.17 2.18
N GLY A 162 -1.47 -24.26 1.77
CA GLY A 162 -2.46 -25.19 2.32
C GLY A 162 -3.48 -24.50 3.22
N ASN A 163 -4.35 -25.29 3.85
CA ASN A 163 -5.45 -24.78 4.67
C ASN A 163 -5.02 -24.62 6.14
N PHE A 164 -5.04 -23.38 6.63
CA PHE A 164 -4.74 -23.03 8.01
C PHE A 164 -5.93 -22.39 8.78
N TYR A 165 -7.16 -22.41 8.25
CA TYR A 165 -8.31 -21.75 8.88
C TYR A 165 -8.58 -22.26 10.30
N THR A 166 -8.35 -23.55 10.57
CA THR A 166 -8.55 -24.13 11.91
C THR A 166 -7.79 -23.36 13.00
N TYR A 167 -6.60 -22.85 12.69
CA TYR A 167 -5.75 -22.09 13.62
C TYR A 167 -6.16 -20.62 13.76
N ALA A 168 -6.92 -20.10 12.79
CA ALA A 168 -7.46 -18.74 12.83
C ALA A 168 -8.73 -18.62 13.68
N GLU A 169 -9.53 -19.70 13.76
CA GLU A 169 -10.83 -19.70 14.44
C GLU A 169 -10.74 -19.62 15.97
N SER A 170 -9.74 -20.24 16.59
CA SER A 170 -9.58 -20.21 18.04
C SER A 170 -8.14 -20.48 18.47
N LYS A 171 -7.67 -19.71 19.46
CA LYS A 171 -6.37 -19.87 20.13
C LYS A 171 -6.18 -21.23 20.82
N ALA A 172 -7.28 -21.94 21.09
CA ALA A 172 -7.23 -23.29 21.67
C ALA A 172 -6.82 -24.36 20.65
N ASN A 173 -6.95 -24.06 19.35
CA ASN A 173 -6.54 -24.94 18.27
C ASN A 173 -5.03 -24.78 18.06
N THR A 174 -4.20 -25.33 18.95
CA THR A 174 -2.74 -25.36 18.75
C THR A 174 -2.35 -26.49 17.81
N PHE A 175 -1.13 -26.45 17.25
CA PHE A 175 -0.61 -27.56 16.44
C PHE A 175 -0.58 -28.88 17.23
N SER A 176 -0.43 -28.85 18.56
CA SER A 176 -0.47 -30.05 19.39
C SER A 176 -1.89 -30.60 19.59
N SER A 177 -2.92 -29.73 19.67
CA SER A 177 -4.31 -30.18 19.86
C SER A 177 -4.99 -30.56 18.54
N LYS A 178 -4.64 -29.90 17.44
CA LYS A 178 -5.14 -30.19 16.09
C LYS A 178 -3.96 -30.14 15.10
N PRO A 179 -3.10 -31.17 15.06
CA PRO A 179 -1.97 -31.20 14.13
C PRO A 179 -2.45 -31.36 12.70
N LEU A 180 -1.74 -30.74 11.76
CA LEU A 180 -1.80 -31.14 10.35
C LEU A 180 -1.16 -32.54 10.19
N PHE A 181 -1.43 -33.20 9.06
CA PHE A 181 -0.90 -34.53 8.78
C PHE A 181 0.62 -34.63 8.93
N SER A 182 1.36 -33.59 8.55
CA SER A 182 2.80 -33.47 8.75
C SER A 182 3.19 -32.03 9.04
N ASN A 183 4.22 -31.83 9.86
CA ASN A 183 4.86 -30.53 10.07
C ASN A 183 5.90 -30.27 8.97
N LEU A 184 5.44 -29.85 7.80
CA LEU A 184 6.29 -29.55 6.66
C LEU A 184 7.10 -28.26 6.87
N GLN A 185 8.29 -28.22 6.25
CA GLN A 185 9.08 -27.01 6.08
C GLN A 185 8.66 -26.35 4.77
N MET A 186 8.22 -25.10 4.83
CA MET A 186 7.72 -24.36 3.68
C MET A 186 8.61 -23.15 3.41
N ASN A 187 8.98 -22.94 2.15
CA ASN A 187 9.73 -21.77 1.71
C ASN A 187 8.89 -20.49 1.91
N VAL A 188 9.48 -19.38 2.35
CA VAL A 188 8.77 -18.10 2.59
C VAL A 188 8.69 -17.17 1.37
N PHE A 189 9.42 -17.43 0.28
CA PHE A 189 9.48 -16.52 -0.87
C PHE A 189 8.12 -16.25 -1.52
N GLY A 190 7.17 -17.18 -1.44
CA GLY A 190 5.80 -16.98 -1.90
C GLY A 190 5.11 -15.79 -1.21
N LEU A 191 5.24 -15.71 0.11
CA LEU A 191 4.71 -14.62 0.94
C LEU A 191 5.50 -13.32 0.72
N LEU A 192 6.83 -13.42 0.72
CA LEU A 192 7.70 -12.25 0.57
C LEU A 192 7.51 -11.58 -0.79
N GLY A 193 7.39 -12.35 -1.88
CA GLY A 193 7.15 -11.82 -3.21
C GLY A 193 5.80 -11.12 -3.35
N TYR A 194 4.75 -11.66 -2.71
CA TYR A 194 3.45 -10.98 -2.63
C TYR A 194 3.55 -9.61 -1.94
N GLN A 195 4.24 -9.55 -0.80
CA GLN A 195 4.45 -8.27 -0.09
C GLN A 195 5.33 -7.29 -0.87
N LYS A 196 6.31 -7.79 -1.64
CA LYS A 196 7.16 -6.97 -2.52
C LYS A 196 6.33 -6.32 -3.62
N ILE A 197 5.46 -7.08 -4.29
CA ILE A 197 4.55 -6.54 -5.32
C ILE A 197 3.66 -5.45 -4.74
N TYR A 198 3.10 -5.67 -3.55
CA TYR A 198 2.33 -4.65 -2.86
C TYR A 198 3.15 -3.37 -2.60
N ALA A 199 4.35 -3.52 -2.04
CA ALA A 199 5.20 -2.40 -1.65
C ALA A 199 5.66 -1.55 -2.84
N ASP A 200 5.85 -2.18 -4.00
CA ASP A 200 6.33 -1.57 -5.23
C ASP A 200 5.19 -0.93 -6.06
N HIS A 201 4.06 -1.64 -6.26
CA HIS A 201 3.05 -1.26 -7.26
C HIS A 201 1.73 -0.74 -6.69
N PHE A 202 1.34 -1.15 -5.47
CA PHE A 202 0.02 -0.84 -4.90
C PHE A 202 0.07 0.15 -3.72
N ARG A 203 1.24 0.33 -3.13
CA ARG A 203 1.47 1.27 -2.03
C ARG A 203 1.52 2.70 -2.56
N ASP A 204 0.86 3.63 -1.88
CA ASP A 204 1.12 5.05 -2.13
C ASP A 204 2.41 5.47 -1.40
N SER A 205 3.49 5.69 -2.16
CA SER A 205 4.81 6.01 -1.60
C SER A 205 4.86 7.37 -0.86
N GLN A 206 3.88 8.25 -1.09
CA GLN A 206 3.80 9.54 -0.44
C GLN A 206 3.17 9.42 0.96
N TRP A 207 2.12 8.60 1.10
CA TRP A 207 1.36 8.44 2.34
C TRP A 207 1.78 7.25 3.21
N GLU A 208 2.24 6.16 2.61
CA GLU A 208 2.59 4.92 3.30
C GLU A 208 4.11 4.71 3.30
N LYS A 209 4.71 4.58 4.49
CA LYS A 209 6.14 4.26 4.62
C LYS A 209 6.40 2.81 4.22
N ILE A 210 7.51 2.55 3.56
CA ILE A 210 7.90 1.20 3.19
C ILE A 210 8.35 0.43 4.44
N ASN A 211 7.93 -0.84 4.56
CA ASN A 211 8.40 -1.75 5.61
C ASN A 211 9.15 -2.94 4.98
N PRO A 212 10.49 -2.88 4.87
CA PRO A 212 11.28 -3.94 4.23
C PRO A 212 11.20 -5.30 4.91
N SER A 213 10.92 -5.37 6.21
CA SER A 213 10.83 -6.65 6.93
C SER A 213 9.63 -7.52 6.50
N CYS A 214 8.66 -6.95 5.78
CA CYS A 214 7.53 -7.70 5.24
C CYS A 214 7.89 -8.55 4.01
N PHE A 215 8.92 -8.15 3.25
CA PHE A 215 9.24 -8.75 1.94
C PHE A 215 10.71 -9.14 1.76
N ASN A 216 11.58 -8.85 2.73
CA ASN A 216 12.99 -9.19 2.66
C ASN A 216 13.46 -9.84 3.97
N VAL A 217 14.29 -10.88 3.85
CA VAL A 217 14.89 -11.66 4.94
C VAL A 217 16.42 -11.60 4.99
N ASP A 218 17.03 -10.51 4.50
CA ASP A 218 18.48 -10.27 4.49
C ASP A 218 19.17 -10.36 5.85
N TYR A 219 18.40 -10.17 6.93
CA TYR A 219 18.87 -10.37 8.31
C TYR A 219 19.25 -11.83 8.60
N MET A 220 18.83 -12.80 7.78
CA MET A 220 19.22 -14.20 7.90
C MET A 220 20.58 -14.46 7.25
N ASN A 221 21.52 -14.93 8.07
CA ASN A 221 22.93 -15.10 7.71
C ASN A 221 23.42 -16.55 7.74
N GLY A 222 22.55 -17.51 8.06
CA GLY A 222 22.87 -18.95 8.11
C GLY A 222 23.68 -19.39 9.32
N THR A 223 24.02 -18.52 10.27
CA THR A 223 24.91 -18.88 11.40
C THR A 223 24.29 -19.87 12.39
N THR A 224 22.96 -19.97 12.49
CA THR A 224 22.29 -20.84 13.48
C THR A 224 21.23 -21.74 12.85
N SER A 225 20.36 -21.18 11.99
CA SER A 225 19.34 -21.89 11.23
C SER A 225 18.77 -20.97 10.15
N MET A 226 18.24 -21.54 9.07
CA MET A 226 17.47 -20.83 8.04
C MET A 226 15.95 -20.84 8.32
N GLU A 227 15.54 -21.35 9.49
CA GLU A 227 14.17 -21.32 9.97
C GLU A 227 13.80 -19.98 10.61
N ILE A 228 12.69 -19.40 10.17
CA ILE A 228 12.01 -18.33 10.91
C ILE A 228 11.21 -18.97 12.06
N ALA A 229 11.84 -19.02 13.24
CA ALA A 229 11.29 -19.70 14.41
C ALA A 229 9.95 -19.09 14.89
N SER A 230 9.09 -19.95 15.46
CA SER A 230 7.79 -19.57 16.06
C SER A 230 7.90 -18.46 17.11
N SER A 231 9.01 -18.40 17.87
CA SER A 231 9.29 -17.35 18.85
C SER A 231 9.42 -15.96 18.21
N SER A 232 9.97 -15.89 17.00
CA SER A 232 10.06 -14.65 16.23
C SER A 232 8.68 -14.22 15.72
N LEU A 233 7.90 -15.17 15.20
CA LEU A 233 6.56 -14.91 14.66
C LEU A 233 5.53 -14.54 15.74
N THR A 234 5.70 -15.03 16.96
CA THR A 234 4.81 -14.73 18.10
C THR A 234 5.28 -13.55 18.94
N SER A 235 6.43 -12.94 18.59
CA SER A 235 6.96 -11.77 19.28
C SER A 235 6.10 -10.53 19.04
N ALA A 236 5.98 -9.67 20.06
CA ALA A 236 5.26 -8.40 19.97
C ALA A 236 5.74 -7.54 18.78
N ASN A 237 7.04 -7.52 18.53
CA ASN A 237 7.64 -6.77 17.43
C ASN A 237 7.26 -7.30 16.03
N PHE A 238 6.72 -8.51 15.93
CA PHE A 238 6.29 -9.09 14.66
C PHE A 238 4.77 -9.01 14.47
N TYR A 239 3.99 -9.52 15.43
CA TYR A 239 2.55 -9.64 15.23
C TYR A 239 1.81 -8.30 15.42
N GLN A 240 2.37 -7.33 16.17
CA GLN A 240 1.69 -6.03 16.38
C GLN A 240 1.74 -5.13 15.14
N TYR A 241 2.75 -5.30 14.29
CA TYR A 241 2.92 -4.56 13.05
C TYR A 241 2.48 -5.40 11.85
N TYR A 242 2.42 -4.76 10.68
CA TYR A 242 2.29 -5.51 9.45
C TYR A 242 3.51 -6.41 9.21
N ASN A 243 3.23 -7.61 8.75
CA ASN A 243 4.22 -8.63 8.49
C ASN A 243 3.91 -9.39 7.20
N MET A 244 4.69 -10.44 6.93
CA MET A 244 4.61 -11.21 5.69
C MET A 244 3.27 -11.93 5.46
N PHE A 245 2.48 -12.17 6.52
CA PHE A 245 1.22 -12.91 6.44
C PHE A 245 -0.01 -12.03 6.18
N ASP A 246 0.13 -10.71 6.23
CA ASP A 246 -1.02 -9.82 6.11
C ASP A 246 -1.53 -9.70 4.67
N LEU A 247 -2.83 -9.93 4.49
CA LEU A 247 -3.54 -9.64 3.26
C LEU A 247 -3.60 -8.12 3.03
N ARG A 248 -3.28 -7.70 1.81
CA ARG A 248 -3.20 -6.29 1.41
C ARG A 248 -4.40 -5.87 0.56
N TYR A 249 -4.59 -4.55 0.49
CA TYR A 249 -5.68 -3.93 -0.25
C TYR A 249 -5.13 -2.92 -1.26
N CYS A 250 -5.79 -2.79 -2.42
CA CYS A 250 -5.49 -1.75 -3.39
C CYS A 250 -5.97 -0.37 -2.91
N ASN A 251 -5.43 0.67 -3.55
CA ASN A 251 -5.88 2.03 -3.32
C ASN A 251 -7.08 2.37 -4.21
N TRP A 252 -7.86 3.36 -3.79
CA TRP A 252 -8.84 4.02 -4.63
C TRP A 252 -8.17 4.65 -5.86
N GLN A 253 -8.95 4.80 -6.94
CA GLN A 253 -8.50 5.58 -8.08
C GLN A 253 -8.26 7.03 -7.65
N LYS A 254 -7.22 7.67 -8.19
CA LYS A 254 -6.91 9.07 -7.88
C LYS A 254 -8.04 9.98 -8.36
N ASP A 255 -8.67 10.66 -7.41
CA ASP A 255 -9.65 11.73 -7.61
C ASP A 255 -9.17 13.01 -6.88
N LEU A 256 -10.05 14.00 -6.70
CA LEU A 256 -9.73 15.24 -5.97
C LEU A 256 -9.20 14.98 -4.54
N PHE A 257 -9.76 14.00 -3.82
CA PHE A 257 -9.49 13.75 -2.40
C PHE A 257 -8.45 12.67 -2.19
N HIS A 258 -8.46 11.63 -3.02
CA HIS A 258 -7.48 10.54 -3.05
C HIS A 258 -6.26 10.85 -3.92
N GLY A 259 -6.16 12.06 -4.48
CA GLY A 259 -5.00 12.57 -5.21
C GLY A 259 -4.17 13.61 -4.47
N VAL A 260 -4.56 13.99 -3.24
CA VAL A 260 -3.84 15.00 -2.46
C VAL A 260 -2.52 14.44 -1.91
N VAL A 261 -1.54 15.32 -1.78
CA VAL A 261 -0.20 14.98 -1.26
C VAL A 261 -0.04 15.47 0.18
N PRO A 262 0.81 14.84 1.02
CA PRO A 262 0.88 15.19 2.44
C PRO A 262 1.60 16.51 2.75
N ARG A 263 2.38 17.07 1.81
CA ARG A 263 3.19 18.30 2.01
C ARG A 263 3.19 19.16 0.74
N GLN A 264 3.54 20.44 0.81
CA GLN A 264 3.67 21.30 -0.38
C GLN A 264 5.02 21.13 -1.10
N GLN A 265 6.05 20.71 -0.37
CA GLN A 265 7.38 20.46 -0.89
C GLN A 265 8.05 19.33 -0.11
N TYR A 266 9.09 18.72 -0.69
CA TYR A 266 9.87 17.69 -0.01
C TYR A 266 10.66 18.26 1.18
N GLY A 267 10.43 17.76 2.38
CA GLY A 267 11.09 18.24 3.61
C GLY A 267 10.58 19.62 4.08
N ASP A 268 11.37 20.33 4.87
CA ASP A 268 10.95 21.62 5.47
C ASP A 268 10.87 22.75 4.45
N SER A 269 10.09 23.80 4.73
CA SER A 269 9.94 24.98 3.85
C SER A 269 11.28 25.64 3.51
N ALA A 270 11.50 26.01 2.24
CA ALA A 270 12.67 26.75 1.84
C ALA A 270 12.50 28.18 2.37
N SER A 271 13.41 28.64 3.23
CA SER A 271 13.35 29.99 3.79
C SER A 271 14.65 30.73 3.54
N VAL A 272 14.55 32.02 3.24
CA VAL A 272 15.71 32.90 3.17
C VAL A 272 15.86 33.57 4.54
N VAL A 273 16.84 33.14 5.31
CA VAL A 273 17.21 33.81 6.56
C VAL A 273 18.04 35.04 6.21
N ALA A 274 17.50 36.23 6.43
CA ALA A 274 18.30 37.45 6.36
C ALA A 274 19.19 37.50 7.61
N PRO A 275 20.53 37.43 7.48
CA PRO A 275 21.40 37.58 8.64
C PRO A 275 21.23 39.00 9.19
N LEU A 276 20.78 39.12 10.44
CA LEU A 276 20.80 40.39 11.14
C LEU A 276 22.25 40.68 11.55
N SER A 277 23.00 41.38 10.71
CA SER A 277 24.35 41.84 11.07
C SER A 277 24.24 43.09 11.95
N GLY A 278 24.25 42.87 13.26
CA GLY A 278 24.37 43.88 14.30
C GLY A 278 24.44 43.20 15.66
N ILE A 279 25.36 43.63 16.53
CA ILE A 279 25.48 43.09 17.88
C ILE A 279 24.19 43.42 18.64
N ILE A 280 23.30 42.44 18.82
CA ILE A 280 22.32 42.51 19.92
C ILE A 280 23.12 42.19 21.18
N VAL A 281 23.61 43.22 21.87
CA VAL A 281 24.07 43.04 23.26
C VAL A 281 22.80 42.80 24.06
N SER A 282 22.41 41.53 24.25
CA SER A 282 21.40 41.18 25.24
C SER A 282 22.04 41.33 26.62
N SER A 283 22.16 42.57 27.11
CA SER A 283 22.30 42.78 28.55
C SER A 283 21.01 42.28 29.19
N ALA A 284 21.05 41.06 29.73
CA ALA A 284 20.08 40.41 30.60
C ALA A 284 18.65 41.00 30.57
N MET A 285 17.71 40.29 29.94
CA MET A 285 16.29 40.53 30.15
C MET A 285 15.94 40.17 31.62
N GLY A 286 16.15 41.12 32.53
CA GLY A 286 15.63 41.06 33.89
C GLY A 286 14.25 41.71 33.93
N GLN A 287 13.18 40.91 33.85
CA GLN A 287 11.87 41.37 34.31
C GLN A 287 11.84 41.24 35.84
N THR A 288 12.05 42.34 36.56
CA THR A 288 11.65 42.45 37.97
C THR A 288 10.23 43.03 38.02
N PRO A 289 9.21 42.27 38.43
CA PRO A 289 7.86 42.80 38.62
C PRO A 289 7.89 43.81 39.78
N ASN A 290 7.40 45.02 39.56
CA ASN A 290 7.43 46.07 40.59
C ASN A 290 6.25 46.02 41.58
N ALA A 291 5.39 45.00 41.54
CA ALA A 291 4.34 44.77 42.54
C ALA A 291 3.70 43.37 42.42
N THR A 292 3.27 42.82 43.55
CA THR A 292 2.44 41.61 43.70
C THR A 292 1.08 41.80 43.02
N PRO A 293 0.53 40.79 42.29
CA PRO A 293 -0.68 40.98 41.49
C PRO A 293 -1.95 41.01 42.37
N ALA A 294 -2.81 42.00 42.13
CA ALA A 294 -4.22 41.96 42.52
C ALA A 294 -5.04 41.34 41.37
N ALA A 295 -6.02 40.49 41.72
CA ALA A 295 -6.84 39.77 40.76
C ALA A 295 -7.62 40.74 39.85
N ASN A 296 -7.74 40.36 38.56
CA ASN A 296 -8.70 40.90 37.59
C ASN A 296 -8.43 42.31 37.00
N THR A 297 -7.24 42.55 36.46
CA THR A 297 -7.01 43.63 35.48
C THR A 297 -6.36 43.11 34.21
N ALA A 298 -6.86 43.56 33.06
CA ALA A 298 -6.39 43.15 31.73
C ALA A 298 -4.97 43.66 31.47
N PHE A 299 -4.15 42.83 30.83
CA PHE A 299 -2.85 43.23 30.30
C PHE A 299 -3.05 44.25 29.18
N THR A 300 -2.76 45.52 29.44
CA THR A 300 -2.52 46.50 28.37
C THR A 300 -1.05 46.36 27.95
N SER A 301 -0.81 46.10 26.67
CA SER A 301 0.54 45.92 26.12
C SER A 301 1.40 47.15 26.40
N VAL A 302 2.30 47.06 27.37
CA VAL A 302 3.31 48.09 27.66
C VAL A 302 4.33 48.06 26.53
N GLY A 303 4.46 49.19 25.83
CA GLY A 303 5.47 49.37 24.79
C GLY A 303 6.87 49.03 25.33
N VAL A 304 7.55 48.11 24.65
CA VAL A 304 8.95 47.79 24.93
C VAL A 304 9.78 48.97 24.45
N THR A 305 10.20 49.82 25.37
CA THR A 305 11.18 50.87 25.08
C THR A 305 12.56 50.24 25.12
N ILE A 306 13.16 50.01 23.96
CA ILE A 306 14.56 49.58 23.84
C ILE A 306 15.42 50.84 24.01
N ASN A 307 15.97 51.05 25.20
CA ASN A 307 16.98 52.09 25.40
C ASN A 307 18.29 51.66 24.74
N VAL A 308 18.49 52.11 23.50
CA VAL A 308 19.79 52.00 22.82
C VAL A 308 20.67 53.11 23.39
N ASN A 309 21.59 52.78 24.31
CA ASN A 309 22.65 53.72 24.71
C ASN A 309 23.57 53.94 23.50
N SER A 310 23.29 54.98 22.73
CA SER A 310 24.06 55.39 21.55
C SER A 310 25.37 56.06 21.97
N ALA A 311 26.43 55.27 22.12
CA ALA A 311 27.82 55.76 22.10
C ALA A 311 28.46 55.64 20.69
N ALA A 312 27.67 55.40 19.65
CA ALA A 312 28.12 55.40 18.25
C ALA A 312 27.03 56.02 17.36
N PRO A 313 27.26 57.18 16.70
CA PRO A 313 26.22 57.89 15.95
C PRO A 313 25.73 57.25 14.64
N ASN A 314 26.19 56.04 14.27
CA ASN A 314 26.08 55.55 12.89
C ASN A 314 25.85 54.04 12.74
N ALA A 315 25.12 53.40 13.66
CA ALA A 315 24.68 52.01 13.47
C ALA A 315 23.34 51.96 12.73
N THR A 316 23.36 52.22 11.42
CA THR A 316 22.23 51.85 10.55
C THR A 316 22.23 50.32 10.46
N ALA A 317 21.28 49.65 11.12
CA ALA A 317 21.08 48.20 10.95
C ALA A 317 20.60 47.94 9.52
N GLY A 318 21.54 47.81 8.59
CA GLY A 318 21.25 47.47 7.20
C GLY A 318 20.91 45.99 7.09
N THR A 319 19.64 45.66 6.88
CA THR A 319 19.21 44.32 6.49
C THR A 319 19.55 44.10 5.01
N SER A 320 20.78 43.70 4.70
CA SER A 320 21.16 43.36 3.33
C SER A 320 20.65 41.97 2.96
N PHE A 321 19.76 41.88 1.97
CA PHE A 321 19.28 40.62 1.39
C PHE A 321 20.26 40.12 0.31
N SER A 322 20.86 38.95 0.49
CA SER A 322 21.80 38.38 -0.48
C SER A 322 21.06 37.72 -1.64
N ILE A 323 21.30 38.19 -2.87
CA ILE A 323 20.78 37.57 -4.09
C ILE A 323 21.25 36.11 -4.27
N LEU A 324 22.43 35.77 -3.74
CA LEU A 324 22.92 34.39 -3.77
C LEU A 324 22.08 33.51 -2.85
N ALA A 325 21.69 34.01 -1.68
CA ALA A 325 20.81 33.27 -0.76
C ALA A 325 19.41 33.07 -1.38
N LEU A 326 18.88 34.05 -2.11
CA LEU A 326 17.64 33.88 -2.87
C LEU A 326 17.77 32.79 -3.95
N ARG A 327 18.80 32.85 -4.79
CA ARG A 327 19.03 31.82 -5.82
C ARG A 327 19.18 30.43 -5.20
N GLN A 328 19.93 30.32 -4.09
CA GLN A 328 20.06 29.06 -3.35
C GLN A 328 18.71 28.54 -2.86
N ALA A 329 17.85 29.42 -2.33
CA ALA A 329 16.50 29.04 -1.90
C ALA A 329 15.59 28.63 -3.07
N GLU A 330 15.62 29.36 -4.20
CA GLU A 330 14.86 29.02 -5.42
C GLU A 330 15.27 27.66 -5.99
N PHE A 331 16.58 27.40 -6.12
CA PHE A 331 17.05 26.10 -6.61
C PHE A 331 16.75 24.96 -5.64
N LEU A 332 16.83 25.22 -4.34
CA LEU A 332 16.47 24.26 -3.31
C LEU A 332 14.97 23.94 -3.35
N GLN A 333 14.11 24.95 -3.53
CA GLN A 333 12.68 24.74 -3.71
C GLN A 333 12.38 23.91 -4.96
N LYS A 334 12.99 24.26 -6.11
CA LYS A 334 12.87 23.49 -7.34
C LYS A 334 13.25 22.02 -7.14
N TRP A 335 14.38 21.74 -6.47
CA TRP A 335 14.81 20.37 -6.19
C TRP A 335 13.80 19.61 -5.31
N LYS A 336 13.24 20.27 -4.30
CA LYS A 336 12.23 19.69 -3.40
C LYS A 336 10.92 19.38 -4.11
N GLU A 337 10.44 20.29 -4.96
CA GLU A 337 9.20 20.09 -5.75
C GLU A 337 9.36 18.95 -6.77
N ILE A 338 10.50 18.89 -7.48
CA ILE A 338 10.79 17.79 -8.42
C ILE A 338 10.83 16.45 -7.70
N THR A 339 11.53 16.37 -6.57
CA THR A 339 11.64 15.15 -5.76
C THR A 339 10.28 14.67 -5.28
N GLN A 340 9.42 15.60 -4.82
CA GLN A 340 8.07 15.26 -4.37
C GLN A 340 7.14 14.83 -5.50
N SER A 341 7.31 15.36 -6.72
CA SER A 341 6.45 15.05 -7.86
C SER A 341 6.49 13.57 -8.28
N GLY A 342 7.54 12.83 -7.91
CA GLY A 342 7.70 11.42 -8.26
C GLY A 342 7.54 10.47 -7.09
N ASN A 343 7.44 9.19 -7.42
CA ASN A 343 7.59 8.16 -6.40
C ASN A 343 9.02 8.19 -5.85
N LYS A 344 9.17 7.67 -4.63
CA LYS A 344 10.46 7.61 -3.92
C LYS A 344 11.36 6.48 -4.43
N ASP A 345 11.19 6.07 -5.67
CA ASP A 345 11.92 4.96 -6.28
C ASP A 345 13.19 5.48 -6.94
N TYR A 346 14.26 4.70 -6.84
CA TYR A 346 15.57 5.12 -7.33
C TYR A 346 15.54 5.44 -8.84
N LYS A 347 14.95 4.55 -9.65
CA LYS A 347 14.84 4.72 -11.11
C LYS A 347 14.10 6.01 -11.49
N GLU A 348 12.94 6.26 -10.90
CA GLU A 348 12.13 7.45 -11.19
C GLU A 348 12.83 8.74 -10.72
N GLN A 349 13.48 8.72 -9.56
CA GLN A 349 14.22 9.88 -9.06
C GLN A 349 15.43 10.22 -9.94
N VAL A 350 16.20 9.21 -10.38
CA VAL A 350 17.30 9.44 -11.32
C VAL A 350 16.76 9.99 -12.65
N GLU A 351 15.66 9.44 -13.15
CA GLU A 351 15.03 9.93 -14.38
C GLU A 351 14.56 11.39 -14.25
N LYS A 352 13.92 11.77 -13.13
CA LYS A 352 13.43 13.15 -12.93
C LYS A 352 14.54 14.18 -12.71
N HIS A 353 15.63 13.81 -12.05
CA HIS A 353 16.73 14.76 -11.79
C HIS A 353 17.77 14.80 -12.91
N TRP A 354 18.01 13.69 -13.60
CA TRP A 354 19.07 13.56 -14.59
C TRP A 354 18.58 13.34 -16.02
N ASN A 355 17.29 13.10 -16.22
CA ASN A 355 16.71 12.73 -17.52
C ASN A 355 17.38 11.49 -18.13
N VAL A 356 17.79 10.54 -17.28
CA VAL A 356 18.40 9.26 -17.67
C VAL A 356 17.51 8.12 -17.17
N SER A 357 16.93 7.37 -18.11
CA SER A 357 16.13 6.19 -17.79
C SER A 357 17.04 5.02 -17.38
N GLY A 358 16.80 4.43 -16.19
CA GLY A 358 17.49 3.22 -15.73
C GLY A 358 16.91 1.94 -16.33
N SER A 359 17.74 0.89 -16.45
CA SER A 359 17.25 -0.46 -16.80
C SER A 359 16.35 -1.01 -15.69
N ASP A 360 15.34 -1.81 -16.03
CA ASP A 360 14.39 -2.36 -15.05
C ASP A 360 15.08 -3.22 -13.98
N ALA A 361 16.12 -3.96 -14.38
CA ALA A 361 16.94 -4.76 -13.46
C ALA A 361 17.69 -3.91 -12.41
N ALA A 362 17.92 -2.63 -12.66
CA ALA A 362 18.59 -1.72 -11.74
C ALA A 362 17.61 -0.94 -10.84
N SER A 363 16.31 -1.20 -10.98
CA SER A 363 15.27 -0.45 -10.27
C SER A 363 15.06 -0.92 -8.82
N GLU A 364 15.58 -2.09 -8.42
CA GLU A 364 15.25 -2.79 -7.16
C GLU A 364 13.74 -3.07 -6.95
N LEU A 365 12.96 -2.93 -8.02
CA LEU A 365 11.52 -3.20 -8.05
C LEU A 365 11.24 -4.52 -8.75
N SER A 366 10.09 -5.11 -8.42
CA SER A 366 9.52 -6.22 -9.18
C SER A 366 9.07 -5.76 -10.58
N THR A 367 9.27 -6.63 -11.57
CA THR A 367 8.93 -6.32 -12.97
C THR A 367 7.45 -6.56 -13.23
N TYR A 368 6.73 -5.53 -13.68
CA TYR A 368 5.36 -5.69 -14.19
C TYR A 368 5.38 -6.27 -15.61
N LEU A 369 4.67 -7.38 -15.82
CA LEU A 369 4.64 -8.11 -17.09
C LEU A 369 3.48 -7.71 -18.00
N GLY A 370 2.50 -6.99 -17.46
CA GLY A 370 1.24 -6.68 -18.12
C GLY A 370 0.05 -7.22 -17.32
N GLY A 371 -1.15 -6.85 -17.74
CA GLY A 371 -2.36 -7.22 -17.04
C GLY A 371 -3.58 -7.18 -17.95
N ILE A 372 -4.66 -7.75 -17.44
CA ILE A 372 -5.93 -7.87 -18.15
C ILE A 372 -7.01 -7.25 -17.28
N THR A 373 -7.74 -6.30 -17.84
CA THR A 373 -8.81 -5.59 -17.14
C THR A 373 -10.17 -6.01 -17.72
N SER A 374 -11.16 -6.13 -16.85
CA SER A 374 -12.56 -6.32 -17.23
C SER A 374 -13.44 -5.36 -16.45
N SER A 375 -14.56 -4.93 -17.04
CA SER A 375 -15.63 -4.32 -16.25
C SER A 375 -16.64 -5.40 -15.85
N ILE A 376 -17.25 -5.27 -14.67
CA ILE A 376 -18.38 -6.08 -14.24
C ILE A 376 -19.64 -5.31 -14.60
N ASP A 377 -20.51 -5.96 -15.37
CA ASP A 377 -21.81 -5.39 -15.75
C ASP A 377 -22.93 -6.00 -14.91
N ILE A 378 -23.82 -5.16 -14.37
CA ILE A 378 -24.93 -5.56 -13.50
C ILE A 378 -26.22 -5.50 -14.31
N ASN A 379 -26.81 -6.67 -14.53
CA ASN A 379 -28.08 -6.80 -15.25
C ASN A 379 -29.23 -7.12 -14.26
N GLU A 380 -30.44 -6.65 -14.59
CA GLU A 380 -31.63 -6.94 -13.78
C GLU A 380 -32.17 -8.36 -14.00
N VAL A 381 -32.77 -8.91 -12.96
CA VAL A 381 -33.48 -10.17 -12.97
C VAL A 381 -34.85 -9.93 -12.33
N VAL A 382 -35.91 -10.01 -13.14
CA VAL A 382 -37.28 -9.77 -12.70
C VAL A 382 -37.96 -11.09 -12.35
N ASN A 383 -38.46 -11.21 -11.12
CA ASN A 383 -39.30 -12.35 -10.75
C ASN A 383 -40.73 -12.16 -11.28
N GLN A 384 -41.19 -13.09 -12.13
CA GLN A 384 -42.53 -13.06 -12.74
C GLN A 384 -43.56 -13.93 -11.99
N ASN A 385 -43.15 -14.66 -10.94
CA ASN A 385 -44.05 -15.51 -10.16
C ASN A 385 -44.74 -14.68 -9.06
N ILE A 386 -45.79 -13.94 -9.45
CA ILE A 386 -46.54 -13.06 -8.55
C ILE A 386 -47.65 -13.86 -7.85
N THR A 387 -47.49 -14.13 -6.55
CA THR A 387 -48.58 -14.62 -5.69
C THR A 387 -48.98 -13.53 -4.69
N SER A 388 -50.17 -12.97 -4.92
CA SER A 388 -51.01 -12.16 -4.02
C SER A 388 -50.59 -10.76 -3.56
N ASP A 389 -49.34 -10.29 -3.75
CA ASP A 389 -48.99 -8.87 -3.56
C ASP A 389 -48.33 -8.29 -4.83
N ASN A 390 -48.93 -7.23 -5.38
CA ASN A 390 -48.67 -6.68 -6.71
C ASN A 390 -47.33 -5.90 -6.84
N SER A 391 -46.19 -6.52 -6.56
CA SER A 391 -44.89 -5.96 -6.92
C SER A 391 -43.97 -7.04 -7.47
N ALA A 392 -43.41 -6.81 -8.66
CA ALA A 392 -42.35 -7.65 -9.19
C ALA A 392 -41.05 -7.31 -8.45
N ASP A 393 -40.48 -8.27 -7.72
CA ASP A 393 -39.16 -8.10 -7.11
C ASP A 393 -38.08 -8.12 -8.21
N ILE A 394 -37.27 -7.06 -8.25
CA ILE A 394 -36.12 -6.89 -9.14
C ILE A 394 -34.86 -7.17 -8.33
N ALA A 395 -34.11 -8.20 -8.73
CA ALA A 395 -32.78 -8.49 -8.19
C ALA A 395 -31.70 -8.17 -9.24
N GLY A 396 -30.47 -7.95 -8.81
CA GLY A 396 -29.34 -7.73 -9.73
C GLY A 396 -28.45 -8.96 -9.85
N LYS A 397 -27.86 -9.15 -11.03
CA LYS A 397 -26.80 -10.14 -11.29
C LYS A 397 -25.64 -9.50 -12.05
N GLY A 398 -24.48 -9.46 -11.42
CA GLY A 398 -23.23 -9.04 -12.04
C GLY A 398 -22.53 -10.17 -12.80
N VAL A 399 -22.02 -9.86 -14.00
CA VAL A 399 -21.20 -10.77 -14.81
C VAL A 399 -20.01 -10.02 -15.41
N GLY A 400 -18.83 -10.62 -15.37
CA GLY A 400 -17.62 -10.16 -16.05
C GLY A 400 -17.00 -11.28 -16.88
N VAL A 401 -16.53 -10.96 -18.09
CA VAL A 401 -15.82 -11.90 -18.97
C VAL A 401 -14.63 -11.19 -19.58
N SER A 402 -13.46 -11.81 -19.52
CA SER A 402 -12.27 -11.24 -20.17
C SER A 402 -11.28 -12.32 -20.56
N ASN A 403 -10.44 -11.97 -21.54
CA ASN A 403 -9.35 -12.78 -22.02
C ASN A 403 -8.13 -11.92 -22.34
N GLY A 404 -6.94 -12.50 -22.28
CA GLY A 404 -5.73 -11.80 -22.68
C GLY A 404 -4.49 -12.66 -22.60
N ARG A 405 -3.46 -12.25 -23.34
CA ARG A 405 -2.21 -12.98 -23.49
C ARG A 405 -1.03 -12.14 -23.04
N ILE A 406 -0.12 -12.76 -22.28
CA ILE A 406 1.11 -12.16 -21.78
C ILE A 406 2.26 -13.10 -22.10
N SER A 407 3.40 -12.53 -22.47
CA SER A 407 4.64 -13.26 -22.73
C SER A 407 5.77 -12.72 -21.86
N PHE A 408 6.58 -13.59 -21.30
CA PHE A 408 7.68 -13.22 -20.42
C PHE A 408 8.94 -14.05 -20.69
N ASP A 409 10.09 -13.41 -20.60
CA ASP A 409 11.41 -14.05 -20.68
C ASP A 409 12.16 -13.77 -19.38
N ALA A 410 12.54 -14.84 -18.67
CA ALA A 410 13.22 -14.76 -17.37
C ALA A 410 14.65 -14.21 -17.46
N GLY A 411 15.27 -14.25 -18.63
CA GLY A 411 16.69 -13.96 -18.78
C GLY A 411 17.52 -14.90 -17.90
N ALA A 412 18.49 -14.35 -17.14
CA ALA A 412 19.41 -15.13 -16.32
C ALA A 412 19.00 -15.26 -14.84
N ARG A 413 17.75 -14.97 -14.47
CA ARG A 413 17.31 -14.84 -13.07
C ARG A 413 16.36 -15.94 -12.63
N TYR A 414 16.53 -16.37 -11.37
CA TYR A 414 15.54 -17.18 -10.65
C TYR A 414 14.49 -16.26 -10.01
N GLY A 415 13.26 -16.75 -9.87
CA GLY A 415 12.23 -16.02 -9.15
C GLY A 415 10.85 -16.66 -9.22
N LEU A 416 9.84 -15.84 -8.97
CA LEU A 416 8.44 -16.22 -8.97
C LEU A 416 7.65 -15.32 -9.91
N ILE A 417 6.77 -15.92 -10.70
CA ILE A 417 5.70 -15.20 -11.41
C ILE A 417 4.44 -15.24 -10.55
N TYR A 418 3.81 -14.07 -10.43
CA TYR A 418 2.52 -13.90 -9.78
C TYR A 418 1.47 -13.43 -10.78
N CYS A 419 0.23 -13.86 -10.57
CA CYS A 419 -0.94 -13.13 -11.04
C CYS A 419 -1.70 -12.62 -9.81
N ILE A 420 -1.79 -11.31 -9.66
CA ILE A 420 -2.55 -10.65 -8.60
C ILE A 420 -3.90 -10.23 -9.16
N TYR A 421 -4.96 -10.75 -8.56
CA TYR A 421 -6.32 -10.33 -8.80
C TYR A 421 -6.73 -9.23 -7.83
N HIS A 422 -7.42 -8.21 -8.33
CA HIS A 422 -8.15 -7.28 -7.48
C HIS A 422 -9.38 -6.70 -8.22
N CYS A 423 -10.42 -6.38 -7.45
CA CYS A 423 -11.61 -5.69 -7.94
C CYS A 423 -11.67 -4.29 -7.34
N LEU A 424 -11.68 -3.28 -8.21
CA LEU A 424 -11.74 -1.86 -7.87
C LEU A 424 -13.14 -1.32 -8.20
N PRO A 425 -13.97 -1.00 -7.19
CA PRO A 425 -15.16 -0.19 -7.41
C PRO A 425 -14.74 1.23 -7.79
N LEU A 426 -15.46 1.83 -8.74
CA LEU A 426 -15.38 3.26 -8.96
C LEU A 426 -16.16 3.96 -7.85
N LEU A 427 -15.54 4.94 -7.21
CA LEU A 427 -16.08 5.53 -5.98
C LEU A 427 -17.11 6.60 -6.33
N ASP A 428 -18.33 6.43 -5.80
CA ASP A 428 -19.37 7.47 -5.79
C ASP A 428 -19.50 8.00 -4.36
N TYR A 429 -19.31 9.30 -4.15
CA TYR A 429 -19.43 9.93 -2.84
C TYR A 429 -20.89 10.05 -2.41
N THR A 430 -21.22 9.51 -1.24
CA THR A 430 -22.53 9.68 -0.58
C THR A 430 -22.42 10.55 0.69
N SER A 431 -21.23 11.08 0.97
CA SER A 431 -20.97 11.98 2.11
C SER A 431 -21.69 13.32 1.97
N ASP A 432 -21.75 14.06 3.07
CA ASP A 432 -22.25 15.44 3.10
C ASP A 432 -21.20 16.40 2.56
N LEU A 433 -20.90 16.24 1.27
CA LEU A 433 -19.95 17.03 0.52
C LEU A 433 -20.40 18.49 0.44
N ILE A 434 -19.45 19.41 0.56
CA ILE A 434 -19.65 20.83 0.30
C ILE A 434 -19.02 21.16 -1.04
N ASN A 435 -19.80 21.80 -1.93
CA ASN A 435 -19.24 22.38 -3.14
C ASN A 435 -18.36 23.59 -2.78
N SER A 436 -17.08 23.51 -3.15
CA SER A 436 -16.06 24.52 -2.85
C SER A 436 -16.37 25.90 -3.44
N SER A 437 -17.23 25.97 -4.45
CA SER A 437 -17.70 27.25 -5.01
C SER A 437 -18.47 28.09 -3.98
N PHE A 438 -19.13 27.43 -3.01
CA PHE A 438 -19.94 28.10 -1.99
C PHE A 438 -19.18 28.38 -0.69
N THR A 439 -17.90 28.02 -0.60
CA THR A 439 -17.03 28.38 0.53
C THR A 439 -16.18 29.62 0.26
N LYS A 440 -16.19 30.14 -0.97
CA LYS A 440 -15.44 31.34 -1.38
C LYS A 440 -16.21 32.59 -0.96
N ILE A 441 -15.60 33.41 -0.10
CA ILE A 441 -16.23 34.62 0.46
C ILE A 441 -15.45 35.87 0.04
N ASN A 442 -14.12 35.81 0.11
CA ASN A 442 -13.27 36.94 -0.25
C ASN A 442 -12.97 36.92 -1.74
N ALA A 443 -12.71 38.11 -2.32
CA ALA A 443 -12.29 38.22 -3.71
C ALA A 443 -11.00 37.43 -4.01
N THR A 444 -10.15 37.22 -3.01
CA THR A 444 -8.90 36.45 -3.09
C THR A 444 -9.10 34.93 -3.14
N ASP A 445 -10.29 34.44 -2.78
CA ASP A 445 -10.61 33.00 -2.81
C ASP A 445 -10.99 32.54 -4.24
N TYR A 446 -11.29 33.49 -5.12
CA TYR A 446 -11.53 33.25 -6.54
C TYR A 446 -10.20 33.11 -7.29
N ALA A 447 -10.21 32.35 -8.39
CA ALA A 447 -9.01 32.13 -9.18
C ALA A 447 -8.54 33.42 -9.86
N ILE A 448 -7.26 33.74 -9.68
CA ILE A 448 -6.58 34.87 -10.29
C ILE A 448 -5.37 34.29 -11.06
N PRO A 449 -5.27 34.48 -12.39
CA PRO A 449 -4.25 33.83 -13.21
C PRO A 449 -2.80 34.06 -12.76
N GLU A 450 -2.50 35.24 -12.22
CA GLU A 450 -1.18 35.64 -11.70
C GLU A 450 -0.70 34.72 -10.58
N PHE A 451 -1.63 34.07 -9.90
CA PHE A 451 -1.40 33.28 -8.71
C PHE A 451 -1.38 31.76 -8.96
N ASP A 452 -1.75 31.30 -10.16
CA ASP A 452 -1.85 29.87 -10.52
C ASP A 452 -0.50 29.11 -10.36
N ARG A 453 0.63 29.82 -10.50
CA ARG A 453 1.99 29.23 -10.47
C ARG A 453 2.72 29.39 -9.13
N VAL A 454 2.02 29.76 -8.06
CA VAL A 454 2.65 29.94 -6.74
C VAL A 454 2.98 28.61 -6.06
N GLY A 455 2.30 27.52 -6.43
CA GLY A 455 2.57 26.18 -5.91
C GLY A 455 1.29 25.42 -5.53
N MET A 456 1.35 24.68 -4.43
CA MET A 456 0.23 23.87 -3.93
C MET A 456 -0.59 24.60 -2.86
N GLU A 457 -1.89 24.36 -2.87
CA GLU A 457 -2.87 24.85 -1.90
C GLU A 457 -3.33 23.70 -0.99
N SER A 458 -3.66 24.02 0.25
CA SER A 458 -4.19 23.02 1.17
C SER A 458 -5.66 22.73 0.92
N VAL A 459 -6.03 21.45 0.91
CA VAL A 459 -7.43 21.00 0.81
C VAL A 459 -7.92 20.69 2.23
N PRO A 460 -8.92 21.41 2.76
CA PRO A 460 -9.45 21.15 4.10
C PRO A 460 -10.38 19.92 4.12
N LEU A 461 -10.38 19.16 5.22
CA LEU A 461 -11.20 17.95 5.39
C LEU A 461 -12.71 18.23 5.25
N VAL A 462 -13.15 19.42 5.70
CA VAL A 462 -14.55 19.86 5.63
C VAL A 462 -15.11 19.87 4.20
N ARG A 463 -14.23 19.90 3.20
CA ARG A 463 -14.62 19.81 1.80
C ARG A 463 -15.12 18.42 1.40
N MET A 464 -14.60 17.36 2.04
CA MET A 464 -14.98 15.98 1.78
C MET A 464 -16.23 15.56 2.56
N LEU A 465 -16.44 16.14 3.76
CA LEU A 465 -17.64 15.93 4.56
C LEU A 465 -17.91 17.09 5.55
N ASN A 466 -19.18 17.41 5.77
CA ASN A 466 -19.63 18.29 6.84
C ASN A 466 -20.95 17.81 7.51
N PRO A 467 -20.96 16.62 8.15
CA PRO A 467 -22.12 16.15 8.89
C PRO A 467 -22.29 16.86 10.23
N LEU A 468 -23.37 16.52 10.95
CA LEU A 468 -23.61 16.96 12.32
C LEU A 468 -22.40 16.67 13.22
N LYS A 469 -22.03 17.62 14.08
CA LYS A 469 -20.89 17.48 15.00
C LYS A 469 -21.00 16.25 15.91
N SER A 470 -22.22 15.84 16.28
CA SER A 470 -22.47 14.62 17.07
C SER A 470 -21.99 13.35 16.37
N SER A 471 -22.02 13.32 15.03
CA SER A 471 -21.58 12.17 14.23
C SER A 471 -20.05 12.01 14.24
N PHE A 472 -19.29 13.06 14.58
CA PHE A 472 -17.82 13.00 14.73
C PHE A 472 -17.33 12.50 16.10
N GLY A 473 -18.23 12.07 17.00
CA GLY A 473 -17.86 11.70 18.38
C GLY A 473 -16.83 10.57 18.50
N SER A 474 -16.67 9.75 17.46
CA SER A 474 -15.72 8.64 17.42
C SER A 474 -14.34 9.00 16.85
N VAL A 475 -14.15 10.22 16.31
CA VAL A 475 -12.90 10.64 15.67
C VAL A 475 -11.90 11.16 16.72
N PRO A 476 -10.58 10.91 16.59
CA PRO A 476 -9.58 11.43 17.51
C PRO A 476 -9.67 12.96 17.68
N SER A 477 -9.45 13.45 18.91
CA SER A 477 -9.53 14.89 19.26
C SER A 477 -8.55 15.79 18.49
N THR A 478 -7.53 15.20 17.85
CA THR A 478 -6.60 15.87 16.95
C THR A 478 -7.27 16.36 15.66
N ILE A 479 -8.36 15.72 15.24
CA ILE A 479 -9.12 16.10 14.04
C ILE A 479 -10.14 17.17 14.42
N THR A 480 -9.84 18.40 14.00
CA THR A 480 -10.68 19.59 14.19
C THR A 480 -11.31 20.06 12.86
N VAL A 481 -12.12 21.12 12.89
CA VAL A 481 -12.71 21.71 11.67
C VAL A 481 -11.65 22.19 10.67
N ASN A 482 -10.48 22.61 11.16
CA ASN A 482 -9.37 23.10 10.33
C ASN A 482 -8.38 22.00 9.93
N THR A 483 -8.76 20.75 10.09
CA THR A 483 -7.93 19.61 9.68
C THR A 483 -7.73 19.64 8.17
N LEU A 484 -6.48 19.53 7.73
CA LEU A 484 -6.15 19.50 6.30
C LEU A 484 -6.17 18.03 5.83
N LEU A 485 -6.83 17.79 4.70
CA LEU A 485 -6.81 16.50 4.02
C LEU A 485 -5.43 16.25 3.38
N GLY A 486 -4.86 17.31 2.80
CA GLY A 486 -3.56 17.30 2.13
C GLY A 486 -3.38 18.57 1.30
N TYR A 487 -2.51 18.51 0.31
CA TYR A 487 -2.22 19.59 -0.61
C TYR A 487 -2.50 19.15 -2.04
N ALA A 488 -3.01 20.07 -2.85
CA ALA A 488 -3.24 19.88 -4.28
C ALA A 488 -2.67 21.08 -5.05
N PRO A 489 -2.43 20.97 -6.36
CA PRO A 489 -2.11 22.14 -7.18
C PRO A 489 -3.11 23.27 -6.95
N ARG A 490 -2.65 24.51 -6.86
CA ARG A 490 -3.54 25.65 -6.60
C ARG A 490 -4.70 25.71 -7.60
N TYR A 491 -5.86 26.14 -7.12
CA TYR A 491 -7.09 26.22 -7.92
C TYR A 491 -7.58 24.86 -8.45
N ILE A 492 -7.35 23.78 -7.69
CA ILE A 492 -7.75 22.41 -8.07
C ILE A 492 -9.26 22.30 -8.41
N ASP A 493 -10.09 23.12 -7.78
CA ASP A 493 -11.56 23.18 -7.96
C ASP A 493 -11.99 23.47 -9.39
N TYR A 494 -11.15 24.21 -10.12
CA TYR A 494 -11.41 24.56 -11.51
C TYR A 494 -10.81 23.54 -12.49
N LYS A 495 -10.09 22.53 -11.97
CA LYS A 495 -9.30 21.57 -12.75
C LYS A 495 -9.85 20.14 -12.67
N THR A 496 -10.61 19.79 -11.63
CA THR A 496 -11.21 18.47 -11.47
C THR A 496 -12.46 18.51 -10.61
N ASP A 497 -13.34 17.50 -10.77
CA ASP A 497 -14.50 17.25 -9.92
C ASP A 497 -14.52 15.78 -9.46
N VAL A 498 -15.50 15.41 -8.65
CA VAL A 498 -15.71 14.05 -8.13
C VAL A 498 -17.12 13.54 -8.45
N ASP A 499 -17.28 12.22 -8.57
CA ASP A 499 -18.59 11.60 -8.71
C ASP A 499 -19.34 11.60 -7.36
N PHE A 500 -20.57 12.11 -7.33
CA PHE A 500 -21.38 12.17 -6.10
C PHE A 500 -22.82 11.70 -6.35
N SER A 501 -23.46 11.19 -5.29
CA SER A 501 -24.85 10.75 -5.29
C SER A 501 -25.71 11.59 -4.34
N PHE A 502 -26.92 11.97 -4.77
CA PHE A 502 -27.82 12.86 -4.03
C PHE A 502 -29.22 12.28 -3.78
N GLY A 503 -29.96 12.93 -2.87
CA GLY A 503 -31.35 12.59 -2.59
C GLY A 503 -31.50 11.23 -1.91
N GLY A 504 -32.52 10.47 -2.31
CA GLY A 504 -32.82 9.16 -1.73
C GLY A 504 -31.65 8.16 -1.81
N PHE A 505 -30.71 8.32 -2.75
CA PHE A 505 -29.53 7.44 -2.86
C PHE A 505 -28.62 7.47 -1.63
N LYS A 506 -28.67 8.52 -0.81
CA LYS A 506 -27.93 8.57 0.47
C LYS A 506 -28.59 7.76 1.57
N ASP A 507 -29.93 7.67 1.54
CA ASP A 507 -30.74 7.11 2.62
C ASP A 507 -31.55 5.89 2.13
N THR A 508 -32.74 6.12 1.58
CA THR A 508 -33.74 5.08 1.29
C THR A 508 -33.43 4.21 0.07
N LEU A 509 -32.64 4.71 -0.88
CA LEU A 509 -32.27 4.05 -2.14
C LEU A 509 -30.76 3.74 -2.18
N ASN A 510 -30.13 3.56 -1.02
CA ASN A 510 -28.70 3.28 -0.91
C ASN A 510 -28.25 1.98 -1.62
N SER A 511 -29.16 1.04 -1.89
CA SER A 511 -28.86 -0.20 -2.61
C SER A 511 -28.54 0.01 -4.08
N TRP A 512 -28.84 1.17 -4.64
CA TRP A 512 -28.63 1.50 -6.05
C TRP A 512 -27.24 2.04 -6.37
N VAL A 513 -26.48 2.49 -5.36
CA VAL A 513 -25.18 3.17 -5.56
C VAL A 513 -24.13 2.62 -4.62
N ILE A 514 -22.86 2.75 -5.00
CA ILE A 514 -21.75 2.45 -4.10
C ILE A 514 -21.74 3.52 -3.01
N SER A 515 -21.54 3.14 -1.75
CA SER A 515 -21.59 4.09 -0.65
C SER A 515 -20.21 4.37 -0.07
N TYR A 516 -19.72 5.58 -0.32
CA TYR A 516 -18.63 6.19 0.41
C TYR A 516 -19.13 7.41 1.20
N GLY A 517 -19.84 7.11 2.30
CA GLY A 517 -20.52 8.10 3.13
C GLY A 517 -19.69 8.61 4.31
N ASN A 518 -20.32 9.47 5.11
CA ASN A 518 -19.70 10.09 6.30
C ASN A 518 -19.11 9.05 7.27
N GLU A 519 -19.86 7.97 7.54
CA GLU A 519 -19.45 6.91 8.46
C GLU A 519 -18.23 6.13 7.93
N SER A 520 -18.21 5.82 6.63
CA SER A 520 -17.08 5.15 5.97
C SER A 520 -15.79 5.97 6.11
N ILE A 521 -15.89 7.28 5.87
CA ILE A 521 -14.77 8.21 6.01
C ILE A 521 -14.32 8.28 7.48
N ILE A 522 -15.24 8.50 8.41
CA ILE A 522 -14.96 8.62 9.85
C ILE A 522 -14.23 7.39 10.37
N ASN A 523 -14.66 6.19 9.97
CA ASN A 523 -14.00 4.94 10.36
C ASN A 523 -12.57 4.84 9.81
N GLN A 524 -12.32 5.31 8.59
CA GLN A 524 -10.97 5.33 8.01
C GLN A 524 -10.07 6.45 8.57
N LEU A 525 -10.65 7.49 9.19
CA LEU A 525 -9.91 8.49 9.96
C LEU A 525 -9.57 7.99 11.36
N ASN A 526 -10.43 7.16 11.94
CA ASN A 526 -10.28 6.61 13.28
C ASN A 526 -9.45 5.32 13.31
N VAL A 527 -8.22 5.38 12.81
CA VAL A 527 -7.32 4.23 12.77
C VAL A 527 -6.25 4.35 13.86
N SER A 528 -6.02 3.26 14.60
CA SER A 528 -5.02 3.21 15.67
C SER A 528 -3.58 3.32 15.15
N SER A 529 -2.66 3.83 15.98
CA SER A 529 -1.24 4.07 15.68
C SER A 529 -0.41 2.82 15.34
N ASN A 530 -1.01 1.63 15.34
CA ASN A 530 -0.31 0.34 15.26
C ASN A 530 0.20 -0.01 13.85
N TYR A 531 -0.15 0.79 12.83
CA TYR A 531 0.18 0.52 11.42
C TYR A 531 1.35 1.35 10.88
N GLN A 532 2.32 1.73 11.72
CA GLN A 532 3.43 2.63 11.36
C GLN A 532 2.93 3.96 10.77
N ILE A 533 1.81 4.43 11.30
CA ILE A 533 1.14 5.66 10.88
C ILE A 533 1.91 6.85 11.45
N ASP A 534 2.16 7.85 10.60
CA ASP A 534 2.64 9.14 11.07
C ASP A 534 1.50 9.88 11.78
N THR A 535 1.50 9.82 13.12
CA THR A 535 0.46 10.46 13.96
C THR A 535 0.53 11.99 13.95
N SER A 536 1.54 12.58 13.31
CA SER A 536 1.62 14.04 13.12
C SER A 536 0.69 14.55 12.02
N VAL A 537 0.15 13.67 11.18
CA VAL A 537 -0.77 14.01 10.10
C VAL A 537 -2.15 13.39 10.39
N PRO A 538 -3.24 14.16 10.32
CA PRO A 538 -4.59 13.68 10.64
C PRO A 538 -5.15 12.67 9.63
N ILE A 539 -4.64 12.65 8.40
CA ILE A 539 -4.98 11.66 7.36
C ILE A 539 -3.87 10.63 7.26
N THR A 540 -4.28 9.38 7.08
CA THR A 540 -3.37 8.22 7.01
C THR A 540 -3.55 7.50 5.68
N PHE A 541 -2.61 6.63 5.32
CA PHE A 541 -2.71 5.83 4.09
C PHE A 541 -3.98 4.95 4.04
N VAL A 542 -4.62 4.67 5.18
CA VAL A 542 -5.83 3.84 5.26
C VAL A 542 -7.02 4.47 4.56
N THR A 543 -7.14 5.80 4.55
CA THR A 543 -8.19 6.51 3.83
C THR A 543 -8.15 6.21 2.33
N TYR A 544 -6.95 5.96 1.79
CA TYR A 544 -6.75 5.63 0.39
C TYR A 544 -7.06 4.17 0.05
N LYS A 545 -7.18 3.27 1.04
CA LYS A 545 -7.43 1.85 0.79
C LYS A 545 -8.90 1.60 0.51
N VAL A 546 -9.17 0.73 -0.45
CA VAL A 546 -10.52 0.28 -0.79
C VAL A 546 -11.08 -0.56 0.34
N ASN A 547 -12.11 -0.07 1.02
CA ASN A 547 -12.83 -0.81 2.04
C ASN A 547 -13.93 -1.67 1.39
N PRO A 548 -13.91 -3.01 1.53
CA PRO A 548 -14.96 -3.87 0.96
C PRO A 548 -16.39 -3.50 1.38
N ASN A 549 -16.54 -2.86 2.55
CA ASN A 549 -17.84 -2.45 3.08
C ASN A 549 -18.55 -1.39 2.22
N CYS A 550 -17.86 -0.70 1.30
CA CYS A 550 -18.48 0.27 0.39
C CYS A 550 -19.59 -0.35 -0.50
N LEU A 551 -19.51 -1.67 -0.72
CA LEU A 551 -20.47 -2.42 -1.52
C LEU A 551 -21.59 -3.06 -0.67
N ASN A 552 -21.53 -2.98 0.67
CA ASN A 552 -22.54 -3.58 1.56
C ASN A 552 -23.99 -3.17 1.26
N PRO A 553 -24.30 -1.92 0.85
CA PRO A 553 -25.68 -1.57 0.48
C PRO A 553 -26.22 -2.32 -0.74
N ILE A 554 -25.33 -2.66 -1.67
CA ILE A 554 -25.68 -3.26 -2.97
C ILE A 554 -25.85 -4.78 -2.85
N PHE A 555 -24.99 -5.42 -2.07
CA PHE A 555 -25.00 -6.88 -1.89
C PHE A 555 -25.96 -7.32 -0.79
N ALA A 556 -26.59 -8.49 -0.98
CA ALA A 556 -27.48 -9.06 0.04
C ALA A 556 -26.74 -9.47 1.32
N VAL A 557 -25.44 -9.78 1.21
CA VAL A 557 -24.57 -10.16 2.33
C VAL A 557 -23.46 -9.14 2.48
N GLY A 558 -23.36 -8.52 3.66
CA GLY A 558 -22.30 -7.57 3.97
C GLY A 558 -20.93 -8.24 4.10
N ALA A 559 -19.89 -7.54 3.66
CA ALA A 559 -18.51 -7.99 3.75
C ALA A 559 -18.04 -8.13 5.21
N SER A 560 -17.41 -9.26 5.52
CA SER A 560 -16.79 -9.54 6.83
C SER A 560 -15.41 -10.18 6.66
N ASP A 561 -14.78 -10.59 7.75
CA ASP A 561 -13.53 -11.37 7.72
C ASP A 561 -13.73 -12.82 7.21
N GLN A 562 -14.98 -13.27 7.05
CA GLN A 562 -15.31 -14.60 6.55
C GLN A 562 -15.26 -14.69 5.02
N VAL A 563 -14.80 -15.82 4.49
CA VAL A 563 -14.79 -16.12 3.04
C VAL A 563 -16.21 -16.29 2.49
N SER A 564 -17.18 -16.71 3.32
CA SER A 564 -18.59 -16.83 2.92
C SER A 564 -19.23 -15.49 2.52
N THR A 565 -18.62 -14.38 2.93
CA THR A 565 -19.05 -13.01 2.59
C THR A 565 -18.29 -12.40 1.42
N ASP A 566 -17.53 -13.22 0.67
CA ASP A 566 -16.87 -12.77 -0.55
C ASP A 566 -17.90 -12.45 -1.65
N GLN A 567 -17.80 -11.24 -2.19
CA GLN A 567 -18.76 -10.66 -3.14
C GLN A 567 -18.61 -11.20 -4.57
N PHE A 568 -17.39 -11.55 -4.97
CA PHE A 568 -17.06 -11.99 -6.33
C PHE A 568 -16.73 -13.48 -6.36
N LEU A 569 -17.30 -14.19 -7.33
CA LEU A 569 -17.14 -15.61 -7.59
C LEU A 569 -16.47 -15.76 -8.95
N CYS A 570 -15.17 -16.05 -8.95
CA CYS A 570 -14.33 -16.02 -10.13
C CYS A 570 -13.94 -17.44 -10.56
N SER A 571 -13.95 -17.68 -11.87
CA SER A 571 -13.42 -18.89 -12.50
C SER A 571 -12.44 -18.48 -13.58
N THR A 572 -11.16 -18.68 -13.33
CA THR A 572 -10.08 -18.31 -14.25
C THR A 572 -9.36 -19.55 -14.75
N TYR A 573 -9.17 -19.65 -16.05
CA TYR A 573 -8.34 -20.65 -16.69
C TYR A 573 -7.06 -19.99 -17.19
N PHE A 574 -5.92 -20.50 -16.72
CA PHE A 574 -4.61 -20.10 -17.19
C PHE A 574 -4.12 -21.15 -18.19
N ASP A 575 -4.03 -20.80 -19.47
CA ASP A 575 -3.31 -21.59 -20.47
C ASP A 575 -1.85 -21.15 -20.44
N ILE A 576 -0.97 -21.98 -19.86
CA ILE A 576 0.44 -21.63 -19.62
C ILE A 576 1.31 -22.60 -20.39
N LYS A 577 2.03 -22.10 -21.39
CA LYS A 577 3.09 -22.82 -22.09
C LYS A 577 4.42 -22.24 -21.68
N VAL A 578 5.36 -23.10 -21.29
CA VAL A 578 6.70 -22.66 -20.87
C VAL A 578 7.78 -23.45 -21.58
N VAL A 579 8.79 -22.77 -22.10
CA VAL A 579 9.99 -23.41 -22.67
C VAL A 579 11.12 -23.26 -21.66
N ARG A 580 11.67 -24.39 -21.20
CA ARG A 580 12.70 -24.44 -20.15
C ARG A 580 13.87 -25.32 -20.57
N ASN A 581 15.03 -25.09 -19.96
CA ASN A 581 16.24 -25.89 -20.17
C ASN A 581 16.21 -27.19 -19.33
N LEU A 582 15.13 -27.96 -19.49
CA LEU A 582 14.91 -29.24 -18.82
C LEU A 582 14.60 -30.32 -19.84
N ASP A 583 14.92 -31.54 -19.46
CA ASP A 583 14.58 -32.72 -20.22
C ASP A 583 13.08 -33.04 -20.15
N THR A 584 12.52 -33.64 -21.20
CA THR A 584 11.09 -34.00 -21.23
C THR A 584 10.77 -35.14 -20.26
N ASP A 585 11.64 -36.14 -20.19
CA ASP A 585 11.38 -37.38 -19.47
C ASP A 585 12.12 -37.43 -18.13
N GLY A 586 13.18 -36.62 -17.98
CA GLY A 586 13.96 -36.53 -16.73
C GLY A 586 14.77 -37.79 -16.46
N LEU A 587 14.91 -38.66 -17.46
CA LEU A 587 15.66 -39.90 -17.40
C LEU A 587 17.08 -39.67 -17.92
N PRO A 588 18.06 -40.44 -17.44
CA PRO A 588 19.47 -40.25 -17.79
C PRO A 588 19.85 -40.76 -19.19
N TYR A 589 18.89 -41.20 -20.02
CA TYR A 589 19.12 -41.98 -21.25
C TYR A 589 18.87 -41.20 -22.53
#